data_AF-A0A5U5W363-F1
#
_entry.id   AF-A0A5U5W363-F1
#
_cell.length_a   1.000
_cell.length_b   1.000
_cell.length_c   1.000
_cell.angle_alpha   90.00
_cell.angle_beta   90.00
_cell.angle_gamma   90.00
#
_symmetry.space_group_name_H-M   'P 1'
#
loop_
_entity.id
_entity.type
_entity.pdbx_description
1 polymer ?
#
loop_
_entity_poly.entity_id
_entity_poly.type
_entity_poly.pdbx_seq_one_letter_code
_entity_poly.pdbx_strand_id
1 'polypeptide(L)'
;RLIIANCISEFWRDSVSVNYRKEYYIDDLRVMLHFFAHKEFITINRTTEMLSAAYRANDCQTGDWMNVDGNLMRVKMFKNGNVHFEIHPDVAWKLNEVLAYSMPAAIPAPCRTAPKTRAPKEFGLIQKTISEPVRTALRDGRFSKDKGVWYFSDSNLQKSQVEEVERTLNFIGGVQEKKHWKFPYEIGHTLNTIVATGLIPDTKSHQFYPTPRLIAEYVARAIELKPGEKLLEPEAGRGDLLACIDVNPEDVTCIEVAPLFADILLGKGYTNTVCCDFMKWSEDNVGYQFDKIVMNPPYSLGRHRDHTLAALEHLRVGGRLVAVLPGDAPVLNWMTLDNYVYAKGKSFTDEFEDTGITVSVYVFKRVK
;
A
#
# COMPACT_ATOMS: atom_id res chain seq x y z
N ARG A 1 17.71 1.08 -17.10
CA ARG A 1 17.13 0.12 -18.07
C ARG A 1 18.18 -0.93 -18.41
N LEU A 2 17.79 -2.20 -18.43
CA LEU A 2 18.62 -3.34 -18.81
C LEU A 2 18.00 -4.00 -20.04
N ILE A 3 18.80 -4.37 -21.04
CA ILE A 3 18.33 -5.07 -22.24
C ILE A 3 19.03 -6.42 -22.29
N ILE A 4 18.25 -7.50 -22.29
CA ILE A 4 18.77 -8.86 -22.38
C ILE A 4 18.34 -9.43 -23.73
N ALA A 5 19.32 -9.61 -24.62
CA ALA A 5 19.11 -10.24 -25.91
C ALA A 5 18.91 -11.75 -25.78
N ASN A 6 18.06 -12.33 -26.64
CA ASN A 6 17.74 -13.77 -26.66
C ASN A 6 17.36 -14.31 -25.27
N CYS A 7 16.60 -13.52 -24.51
CA CYS A 7 16.12 -13.88 -23.19
C CYS A 7 14.99 -14.91 -23.29
N ILE A 8 14.00 -14.67 -24.15
CA ILE A 8 12.93 -15.61 -24.48
C ILE A 8 13.42 -16.48 -25.63
N SER A 9 13.40 -17.80 -25.45
CA SER A 9 13.77 -18.76 -26.49
C SER A 9 12.57 -19.06 -27.40
N GLU A 10 11.37 -19.18 -26.82
CA GLU A 10 10.16 -19.55 -27.55
C GLU A 10 8.93 -18.87 -26.94
N PHE A 11 7.97 -18.51 -27.80
CA PHE A 11 6.64 -18.06 -27.39
C PHE A 11 5.63 -19.18 -27.65
N TRP A 12 4.84 -19.50 -26.64
CA TRP A 12 3.72 -20.42 -26.72
C TRP A 12 2.40 -19.66 -26.72
N ARG A 13 1.28 -20.40 -26.75
CA ARG A 13 -0.06 -19.82 -26.78
C ARG A 13 -0.30 -18.82 -25.65
N ASP A 14 0.09 -19.16 -24.43
CA ASP A 14 -0.19 -18.43 -23.19
C ASP A 14 1.00 -18.39 -22.22
N SER A 15 2.20 -18.69 -22.72
CA SER A 15 3.42 -18.76 -21.92
C SER A 15 4.65 -18.51 -22.79
N VAL A 16 5.80 -18.34 -22.13
CA VAL A 16 7.09 -18.16 -22.79
C VAL A 16 8.11 -19.11 -22.17
N SER A 17 9.05 -19.58 -23.00
CA SER A 17 10.23 -20.29 -22.52
C SER A 17 11.41 -19.33 -22.45
N VAL A 18 12.17 -19.38 -21.35
CA VAL A 18 13.31 -18.48 -21.10
C VAL A 18 14.61 -19.26 -21.24
N ASN A 19 15.64 -18.61 -21.79
CA ASN A 19 16.99 -19.18 -21.82
C ASN A 19 17.48 -19.43 -20.39
N TYR A 20 17.74 -20.71 -20.06
CA TYR A 20 18.06 -21.14 -18.70
C TYR A 20 19.26 -20.38 -18.07
N ARG A 21 20.29 -20.02 -18.85
CA ARG A 21 21.44 -19.26 -18.34
C ARG A 21 21.06 -17.84 -17.99
N LYS A 22 20.18 -17.21 -18.77
CA LYS A 22 19.71 -15.84 -18.52
C LYS A 22 18.74 -15.82 -17.34
N GLU A 23 17.87 -16.82 -17.26
CA GLU A 23 16.92 -16.98 -16.14
C GLU A 23 17.62 -16.95 -14.78
N TYR A 24 18.72 -17.69 -14.59
CA TYR A 24 19.46 -17.66 -13.32
C TYR A 24 19.90 -16.26 -12.90
N TYR A 25 20.50 -15.48 -13.81
CA TYR A 25 20.92 -14.10 -13.48
C TYR A 25 19.74 -13.16 -13.22
N ILE A 26 18.61 -13.37 -13.90
CA ILE A 26 17.41 -12.55 -13.71
C ILE A 26 16.74 -12.90 -12.38
N ASP A 27 16.67 -14.17 -12.01
CA ASP A 27 16.16 -14.62 -10.71
C ASP A 27 17.02 -14.06 -9.57
N ASP A 28 18.35 -14.10 -9.67
CA ASP A 28 19.24 -13.47 -8.68
C ASP A 28 18.97 -11.96 -8.54
N LEU A 29 18.83 -11.24 -9.66
CA LEU A 29 18.48 -9.82 -9.65
C LEU A 29 17.13 -9.59 -8.97
N ARG A 30 16.12 -10.40 -9.26
CA ARG A 30 14.77 -10.31 -8.68
C ARG A 30 14.81 -10.50 -7.17
N VAL A 31 15.52 -11.52 -6.66
CA VAL A 31 15.73 -11.71 -5.22
C VAL A 31 16.38 -10.49 -4.58
N MET A 32 17.43 -9.94 -5.20
CA MET A 32 18.11 -8.74 -4.70
C MET A 32 17.18 -7.52 -4.66
N LEU A 33 16.32 -7.34 -5.66
CA LEU A 33 15.34 -6.25 -5.68
C LEU A 33 14.34 -6.36 -4.52
N HIS A 34 13.81 -7.55 -4.26
CA HIS A 34 12.95 -7.79 -3.11
C HIS A 34 13.67 -7.53 -1.78
N PHE A 35 14.94 -7.94 -1.65
CA PHE A 35 15.74 -7.63 -0.47
C PHE A 35 15.92 -6.12 -0.27
N PHE A 36 16.24 -5.37 -1.33
CA PHE A 36 16.43 -3.93 -1.20
C PHE A 36 15.14 -3.17 -0.90
N ALA A 37 14.00 -3.65 -1.43
CA ALA A 37 12.70 -3.06 -1.19
C ALA A 37 12.17 -3.38 0.21
N HIS A 38 12.14 -4.66 0.58
CA HIS A 38 11.41 -5.14 1.76
C HIS A 38 12.30 -5.63 2.90
N LYS A 39 13.63 -5.64 2.73
CA LYS A 39 14.60 -6.13 3.73
C LYS A 39 14.46 -7.61 4.08
N GLU A 40 13.93 -8.39 3.14
CA GLU A 40 13.67 -9.82 3.31
C GLU A 40 14.20 -10.61 2.11
N PHE A 41 14.74 -11.79 2.38
CA PHE A 41 14.95 -12.79 1.33
C PHE A 41 13.66 -13.58 1.18
N ILE A 42 13.14 -13.60 -0.04
CA ILE A 42 11.92 -14.32 -0.36
C ILE A 42 12.20 -15.43 -1.37
N THR A 43 11.34 -16.43 -1.39
CA THR A 43 11.28 -17.37 -2.51
C THR A 43 10.47 -16.75 -3.63
N ILE A 44 11.09 -16.56 -4.79
CA ILE A 44 10.41 -16.09 -5.99
C ILE A 44 10.04 -17.26 -6.90
N ASN A 45 8.95 -17.08 -7.65
CA ASN A 45 8.65 -17.89 -8.83
C ASN A 45 9.74 -17.70 -9.89
N ARG A 46 9.97 -18.69 -10.75
CA ARG A 46 11.01 -18.60 -11.80
C ARG A 46 10.73 -17.46 -12.79
N THR A 47 11.77 -16.91 -13.43
CA THR A 47 11.60 -15.85 -14.44
C THR A 47 10.66 -16.30 -15.57
N THR A 48 10.72 -17.56 -15.99
CA THR A 48 9.75 -18.14 -16.94
C THR A 48 8.30 -17.95 -16.51
N GLU A 49 8.00 -18.21 -15.23
CA GLU A 49 6.64 -18.12 -14.70
C GLU A 49 6.19 -16.67 -14.61
N MET A 50 7.06 -15.78 -14.14
CA MET A 50 6.81 -14.34 -14.06
C MET A 50 6.56 -13.74 -15.45
N LEU A 51 7.43 -14.02 -16.43
CA LEU A 51 7.25 -13.51 -17.80
C LEU A 51 6.02 -14.13 -18.47
N SER A 52 5.71 -15.39 -18.21
CA SER A 52 4.49 -16.01 -18.73
C SER A 52 3.24 -15.37 -18.13
N ALA A 53 3.25 -15.03 -16.83
CA ALA A 53 2.16 -14.32 -16.19
C ALA A 53 1.97 -12.90 -16.77
N ALA A 54 3.06 -12.16 -16.97
CA ALA A 54 3.03 -10.86 -17.62
C ALA A 54 2.54 -10.94 -19.07
N TYR A 55 2.93 -11.98 -19.81
CA TYR A 55 2.46 -12.23 -21.17
C TYR A 55 0.95 -12.48 -21.22
N ARG A 56 0.42 -13.31 -20.32
CA ARG A 56 -1.03 -13.54 -20.20
C ARG A 56 -1.79 -12.27 -19.78
N ALA A 57 -1.25 -11.51 -18.85
CA ALA A 57 -1.84 -10.25 -18.40
C ALA A 57 -1.86 -9.18 -19.52
N ASN A 58 -1.00 -9.31 -20.53
CA ASN A 58 -0.98 -8.47 -21.72
C ASN A 58 -1.69 -9.11 -22.92
N ASP A 59 -2.73 -9.92 -22.69
CA ASP A 59 -3.50 -10.62 -23.73
C ASP A 59 -2.63 -11.43 -24.71
N CYS A 60 -1.53 -11.99 -24.21
CA CYS A 60 -0.53 -12.70 -25.01
C CYS A 60 0.05 -11.85 -26.15
N GLN A 61 0.19 -10.54 -25.92
CA GLN A 61 0.83 -9.60 -26.83
C GLN A 61 2.23 -9.19 -26.34
N THR A 62 3.07 -8.78 -27.28
CA THR A 62 4.43 -8.28 -27.02
C THR A 62 4.53 -6.83 -27.45
N GLY A 63 5.41 -6.06 -26.83
CA GLY A 63 5.66 -4.67 -27.21
C GLY A 63 5.08 -3.63 -26.27
N ASP A 64 4.44 -4.04 -25.16
CA ASP A 64 3.99 -3.15 -24.10
C ASP A 64 4.80 -3.37 -22.82
N TRP A 65 4.80 -2.35 -21.96
CA TRP A 65 5.44 -2.43 -20.65
C TRP A 65 4.47 -3.03 -19.64
N MET A 66 4.93 -4.08 -18.95
CA MET A 66 4.17 -4.76 -17.91
C MET A 66 4.90 -4.64 -16.58
N ASN A 67 4.20 -4.23 -15.52
CA ASN A 67 4.78 -4.27 -14.18
C ASN A 67 4.82 -5.70 -13.66
N VAL A 68 5.91 -6.06 -13.00
CA VAL A 68 6.13 -7.41 -12.45
C VAL A 68 6.77 -7.32 -11.07
N ASP A 69 6.72 -8.43 -10.33
CA ASP A 69 7.33 -8.55 -8.99
C ASP A 69 6.87 -7.45 -8.03
N GLY A 70 5.56 -7.22 -7.96
CA GLY A 70 5.00 -6.18 -7.09
C GLY A 70 5.48 -4.78 -7.44
N ASN A 71 5.53 -4.46 -8.74
CA ASN A 71 5.97 -3.16 -9.27
C ASN A 71 7.45 -2.82 -9.00
N LEU A 72 8.29 -3.78 -8.58
CA LEU A 72 9.73 -3.57 -8.42
C LEU A 72 10.45 -3.37 -9.74
N MET A 73 9.87 -3.86 -10.83
CA MET A 73 10.36 -3.59 -12.17
C MET A 73 9.24 -3.68 -13.21
N ARG A 74 9.56 -3.24 -14.42
CA ARG A 74 8.72 -3.39 -15.61
C ARG A 74 9.47 -4.14 -16.69
N VAL A 75 8.75 -4.94 -17.45
CA VAL A 75 9.29 -5.74 -18.54
C VAL A 75 8.59 -5.41 -19.85
N LYS A 76 9.34 -5.42 -20.94
CA LYS A 76 8.80 -5.30 -22.30
C LYS A 76 9.43 -6.39 -23.16
N MET A 77 8.61 -7.33 -23.59
CA MET A 77 9.01 -8.49 -24.38
C MET A 77 8.92 -8.15 -25.87
N PHE A 78 9.81 -8.73 -26.66
CA PHE A 78 9.84 -8.57 -28.11
C PHE A 78 9.84 -9.94 -28.80
N LYS A 79 9.16 -10.04 -29.96
CA LYS A 79 9.04 -11.30 -30.73
C LYS A 79 10.38 -11.90 -31.16
N ASN A 80 11.45 -11.10 -31.23
CA ASN A 80 12.80 -11.58 -31.53
C ASN A 80 13.51 -12.19 -30.30
N GLY A 81 12.82 -12.39 -29.18
CA GLY A 81 13.36 -12.98 -27.97
C GLY A 81 14.02 -11.98 -27.01
N ASN A 82 14.15 -10.71 -27.38
CA ASN A 82 14.71 -9.69 -26.49
C ASN A 82 13.70 -9.32 -25.40
N VAL A 83 14.21 -9.00 -24.21
CA VAL A 83 13.41 -8.45 -23.11
C VAL A 83 14.11 -7.22 -22.56
N HIS A 84 13.35 -6.13 -22.44
CA HIS A 84 13.80 -4.90 -21.79
C HIS A 84 13.26 -4.90 -20.37
N PHE A 85 14.13 -4.60 -19.41
CA PHE A 85 13.81 -4.46 -18.00
C PHE A 85 14.03 -3.02 -17.55
N GLU A 86 13.13 -2.51 -16.72
CA GLU A 86 13.29 -1.23 -16.07
C GLU A 86 12.97 -1.35 -14.59
N ILE A 87 13.96 -1.03 -13.76
CA ILE A 87 13.89 -1.21 -12.31
C ILE A 87 13.26 0.04 -11.68
N HIS A 88 12.40 -0.17 -10.69
CA HIS A 88 11.78 0.91 -9.93
C HIS A 88 12.82 1.87 -9.34
N PRO A 89 12.70 3.20 -9.54
CA PRO A 89 13.69 4.18 -9.09
C PRO A 89 14.04 4.09 -7.59
N ASP A 90 13.05 3.84 -6.73
CA ASP A 90 13.23 3.72 -5.26
C ASP A 90 14.11 2.53 -4.83
N VAL A 91 14.37 1.60 -5.75
CA VAL A 91 15.23 0.42 -5.53
C VAL A 91 16.50 0.50 -6.39
N ALA A 92 16.41 1.02 -7.61
CA ALA A 92 17.53 1.10 -8.55
C ALA A 92 18.75 1.86 -7.99
N TRP A 93 18.55 2.93 -7.22
CA TRP A 93 19.66 3.70 -6.66
C TRP A 93 20.51 2.88 -5.66
N LYS A 94 19.92 1.91 -4.95
CA LYS A 94 20.64 1.02 -4.02
C LYS A 94 21.53 0.03 -4.77
N LEU A 95 21.03 -0.51 -5.89
CA LEU A 95 21.86 -1.33 -6.78
C LEU A 95 23.04 -0.53 -7.31
N ASN A 96 22.79 0.71 -7.74
CA ASN A 96 23.82 1.61 -8.22
C ASN A 96 24.84 1.98 -7.13
N GLU A 97 24.41 2.13 -5.88
CA GLU A 97 25.29 2.36 -4.74
C GLU A 97 26.27 1.18 -4.54
N VAL A 98 25.76 -0.06 -4.57
CA VAL A 98 26.60 -1.27 -4.44
C VAL A 98 27.54 -1.41 -5.64
N LEU A 99 27.04 -1.20 -6.86
CA LEU A 99 27.87 -1.24 -8.09
C LEU A 99 28.94 -0.14 -8.10
N ALA A 100 28.64 1.04 -7.57
CA ALA A 100 29.62 2.12 -7.45
C ALA A 100 30.72 1.80 -6.44
N TYR A 101 30.50 0.91 -5.47
CA TYR A 101 31.57 0.45 -4.58
C TYR A 101 32.62 -0.38 -5.33
N SER A 102 32.20 -1.27 -6.24
CA SER A 102 33.11 -2.08 -7.04
C SER A 102 33.63 -1.35 -8.29
N MET A 103 32.85 -0.40 -8.83
CA MET A 103 33.17 0.36 -10.05
C MET A 103 32.86 1.86 -9.88
N PRO A 104 33.65 2.62 -9.09
CA PRO A 104 33.31 3.99 -8.68
C PRO A 104 33.15 5.01 -9.82
N ALA A 105 33.88 4.82 -10.92
CA ALA A 105 33.85 5.72 -12.07
C ALA A 105 32.72 5.40 -13.07
N ALA A 106 32.01 4.28 -12.92
CA ALA A 106 31.03 3.81 -13.90
C ALA A 106 29.64 4.43 -13.73
N ILE A 107 29.31 4.97 -12.55
CA ILE A 107 27.96 5.43 -12.21
C ILE A 107 28.01 6.85 -11.64
N PRO A 108 27.35 7.83 -12.28
CA PRO A 108 27.28 9.20 -11.77
C PRO A 108 26.68 9.29 -10.37
N ALA A 109 27.17 10.24 -9.56
CA ALA A 109 26.72 10.42 -8.18
C ALA A 109 25.20 10.58 -7.99
N PRO A 110 24.45 11.29 -8.86
CA PRO A 110 22.99 11.38 -8.74
C PRO A 110 22.26 10.04 -8.88
N CYS A 111 22.84 9.07 -9.60
CA CYS A 111 22.22 7.76 -9.85
C CYS A 111 22.37 6.79 -8.67
N ARG A 112 23.18 7.13 -7.66
CA ARG A 112 23.45 6.30 -6.47
C ARG A 112 22.91 6.92 -5.17
N THR A 113 22.03 7.91 -5.26
CA THR A 113 21.35 8.53 -4.11
C THR A 113 19.86 8.30 -4.18
N ALA A 114 19.20 8.22 -3.02
CA ALA A 114 17.75 8.08 -2.95
C ALA A 114 17.01 9.17 -3.75
N PRO A 115 15.97 8.81 -4.52
CA PRO A 115 15.12 9.77 -5.23
C PRO A 115 14.52 10.81 -4.29
N LYS A 116 14.46 12.06 -4.75
CA LYS A 116 13.82 13.18 -4.03
C LYS A 116 12.38 13.44 -4.47
N THR A 117 11.94 12.78 -5.54
CA THR A 117 10.61 12.90 -6.14
C THR A 117 9.98 11.52 -6.21
N ARG A 118 8.65 11.49 -6.37
CA ARG A 118 7.92 10.22 -6.59
C ARG A 118 8.43 9.54 -7.86
N ALA A 119 8.37 8.21 -7.85
CA ALA A 119 8.56 7.43 -9.06
C ALA A 119 7.52 7.81 -10.13
N PRO A 120 7.85 7.66 -11.43
CA PRO A 120 6.88 7.85 -12.51
C PRO A 120 5.62 7.00 -12.29
N LYS A 121 4.44 7.57 -12.54
CA LYS A 121 3.13 6.92 -12.29
C LYS A 121 3.00 5.55 -12.93
N GLU A 122 3.67 5.35 -14.06
CA GLU A 122 3.71 4.12 -14.84
C GLU A 122 4.33 2.92 -14.11
N PHE A 123 5.09 3.14 -13.04
CA PHE A 123 5.56 2.05 -12.16
C PHE A 123 4.49 1.61 -11.17
N GLY A 124 3.51 2.45 -10.83
CA GLY A 124 2.62 2.20 -9.70
C GLY A 124 3.32 2.28 -8.34
N LEU A 125 2.62 1.89 -7.29
CA LEU A 125 3.18 1.76 -5.94
C LEU A 125 3.76 0.37 -5.75
N ILE A 126 4.91 0.25 -5.11
CA ILE A 126 5.52 -1.05 -4.81
C ILE A 126 4.54 -1.87 -3.95
N GLN A 127 4.44 -3.16 -4.25
CA GLN A 127 3.66 -4.15 -3.54
C GLN A 127 4.58 -5.27 -3.07
N LYS A 128 4.23 -5.91 -1.96
CA LYS A 128 4.93 -7.09 -1.48
C LYS A 128 4.28 -8.34 -2.09
N THR A 129 5.10 -9.21 -2.65
CA THR A 129 4.68 -10.51 -3.18
C THR A 129 4.51 -11.52 -2.06
N ILE A 130 3.49 -12.37 -2.20
CA ILE A 130 3.22 -13.51 -1.31
C ILE A 130 3.66 -14.80 -2.00
N SER A 131 4.43 -15.63 -1.30
CA SER A 131 4.94 -16.89 -1.85
C SER A 131 3.83 -17.90 -2.14
N GLU A 132 4.03 -18.76 -3.15
CA GLU A 132 3.02 -19.75 -3.56
C GLU A 132 2.57 -20.72 -2.45
N PRO A 133 3.47 -21.24 -1.59
CA PRO A 133 3.06 -22.07 -0.45
C PRO A 133 2.13 -21.32 0.51
N VAL A 134 2.39 -20.02 0.73
CA VAL A 134 1.55 -19.17 1.59
C VAL A 134 0.21 -18.87 0.93
N ARG A 135 0.19 -18.56 -0.38
CA ARG A 135 -1.06 -18.41 -1.13
C ARG A 135 -1.94 -19.66 -1.06
N THR A 136 -1.33 -20.84 -1.15
CA THR A 136 -2.04 -22.12 -0.98
C THR A 136 -2.60 -22.26 0.43
N ALA A 137 -1.81 -21.95 1.47
CA ALA A 137 -2.29 -22.00 2.85
C ALA A 137 -3.45 -21.03 3.12
N LEU A 138 -3.40 -19.81 2.56
CA LEU A 138 -4.48 -18.82 2.64
C LEU A 138 -5.75 -19.27 1.92
N ARG A 139 -5.61 -19.83 0.71
CA ARG A 139 -6.73 -20.39 -0.07
C ARG A 139 -7.45 -21.51 0.67
N ASP A 140 -6.69 -22.37 1.33
CA ASP A 140 -7.21 -23.55 2.01
C ASP A 140 -7.71 -23.25 3.44
N GLY A 141 -7.76 -21.97 3.82
CA GLY A 141 -8.28 -21.47 5.08
C GLY A 141 -9.73 -21.91 5.33
N ARG A 142 -10.02 -22.28 6.58
CA ARG A 142 -11.33 -22.83 6.98
C ARG A 142 -12.00 -21.94 8.00
N PHE A 143 -13.22 -21.49 7.68
CA PHE A 143 -14.04 -20.73 8.61
C PHE A 143 -14.94 -21.65 9.44
N SER A 144 -14.88 -21.50 10.77
CA SER A 144 -15.81 -22.14 11.71
C SER A 144 -16.93 -21.16 12.06
N LYS A 145 -18.13 -21.37 11.49
CA LYS A 145 -19.30 -20.51 11.74
C LYS A 145 -19.67 -20.44 13.23
N ASP A 146 -19.65 -21.56 13.94
CA ASP A 146 -20.03 -21.64 15.36
C ASP A 146 -19.13 -20.81 16.27
N LYS A 147 -17.85 -20.66 15.89
CA LYS A 147 -16.85 -19.95 16.69
C LYS A 147 -16.53 -18.55 16.15
N GLY A 148 -16.95 -18.24 14.92
CA GLY A 148 -16.59 -16.99 14.25
C GLY A 148 -15.08 -16.83 14.02
N VAL A 149 -14.36 -17.93 13.80
CA VAL A 149 -12.90 -17.93 13.64
C VAL A 149 -12.43 -18.66 12.40
N TRP A 150 -11.28 -18.26 11.89
CA TRP A 150 -10.58 -18.90 10.78
C TRP A 150 -9.42 -19.78 11.28
N TYR A 151 -9.17 -20.86 10.57
CA TYR A 151 -8.01 -21.72 10.74
C TYR A 151 -7.26 -21.87 9.42
N PHE A 152 -5.95 -21.65 9.45
CA PHE A 152 -5.05 -21.84 8.31
C PHE A 152 -4.02 -22.90 8.68
N SER A 153 -3.89 -23.94 7.85
CA SER A 153 -2.97 -25.04 8.15
C SER A 153 -1.53 -24.67 7.82
N ASP A 154 -0.63 -24.89 8.77
CA ASP A 154 0.80 -24.59 8.70
C ASP A 154 1.68 -25.85 8.61
N SER A 155 1.08 -27.04 8.59
CA SER A 155 1.79 -28.32 8.77
C SER A 155 2.85 -28.61 7.68
N ASN A 156 2.66 -28.06 6.48
CA ASN A 156 3.57 -28.23 5.35
C ASN A 156 4.43 -26.98 5.08
N LEU A 157 4.37 -25.97 5.95
CA LEU A 157 5.08 -24.71 5.78
C LEU A 157 6.41 -24.72 6.53
N GLN A 158 7.43 -24.11 5.93
CA GLN A 158 8.68 -23.79 6.61
C GLN A 158 8.47 -22.62 7.57
N LYS A 159 9.36 -22.46 8.56
CA LYS A 159 9.26 -21.41 9.57
C LYS A 159 9.04 -20.01 8.97
N SER A 160 9.81 -19.63 7.95
CA SER A 160 9.68 -18.34 7.28
C SER A 160 8.34 -18.14 6.55
N GLN A 161 7.75 -19.23 6.05
CA GLN A 161 6.43 -19.20 5.40
C GLN A 161 5.30 -19.07 6.44
N VAL A 162 5.45 -19.70 7.61
CA VAL A 162 4.52 -19.48 8.74
C VAL A 162 4.55 -18.01 9.15
N GLU A 163 5.74 -17.44 9.34
CA GLU A 163 5.91 -16.01 9.64
C GLU A 163 5.32 -15.10 8.54
N GLU A 164 5.38 -15.50 7.27
CA GLU A 164 4.74 -14.79 6.15
C GLU A 164 3.19 -14.89 6.21
N VAL A 165 2.62 -16.05 6.54
CA VAL A 165 1.17 -16.21 6.78
C VAL A 165 0.74 -15.28 7.92
N GLU A 166 1.40 -15.35 9.07
CA GLU A 166 1.04 -14.55 10.25
C GLU A 166 1.10 -13.05 9.96
N ARG A 167 2.17 -12.59 9.30
CA ARG A 167 2.30 -11.19 8.90
C ARG A 167 1.21 -10.76 7.92
N THR A 168 0.86 -11.62 6.95
CA THR A 168 -0.21 -11.32 5.99
C THR A 168 -1.57 -11.22 6.66
N LEU A 169 -1.90 -12.14 7.57
CA LEU A 169 -3.17 -12.13 8.30
C LEU A 169 -3.28 -10.93 9.25
N ASN A 170 -2.22 -10.60 9.98
CA ASN A 170 -2.15 -9.38 10.80
C ASN A 170 -2.31 -8.12 9.93
N PHE A 171 -1.65 -8.08 8.77
CA PHE A 171 -1.69 -6.95 7.84
C PHE A 171 -3.12 -6.63 7.37
N ILE A 172 -3.96 -7.64 7.14
CA ILE A 172 -5.37 -7.44 6.76
C ILE A 172 -6.34 -7.33 7.96
N GLY A 173 -5.83 -7.21 9.18
CA GLY A 173 -6.63 -6.93 10.38
C GLY A 173 -6.98 -8.15 11.22
N GLY A 174 -6.33 -9.28 10.95
CA GLY A 174 -6.46 -10.49 11.73
C GLY A 174 -5.81 -10.36 13.10
N VAL A 175 -6.44 -10.95 14.11
CA VAL A 175 -5.86 -11.11 15.45
C VAL A 175 -5.81 -12.60 15.75
N GLN A 176 -4.61 -13.09 16.08
CA GLN A 176 -4.39 -14.49 16.38
C GLN A 176 -4.88 -14.83 17.79
N GLU A 177 -5.70 -15.87 17.91
CA GLU A 177 -6.14 -16.48 19.15
C GLU A 177 -5.75 -17.97 19.16
N LYS A 178 -4.61 -18.29 19.79
CA LYS A 178 -3.98 -19.62 19.74
C LYS A 178 -3.66 -20.01 18.29
N LYS A 179 -4.38 -21.00 17.73
CA LYS A 179 -4.23 -21.46 16.34
C LYS A 179 -5.31 -20.90 15.39
N HIS A 180 -6.17 -20.03 15.90
CA HIS A 180 -7.29 -19.48 15.13
C HIS A 180 -7.11 -17.97 14.94
N TRP A 181 -7.85 -17.41 13.99
CA TRP A 181 -7.79 -15.99 13.64
C TRP A 181 -9.17 -15.37 13.68
N LYS A 182 -9.28 -14.20 14.28
CA LYS A 182 -10.48 -13.36 14.24
C LYS A 182 -10.24 -12.12 13.40
N PHE A 183 -11.28 -11.71 12.69
CA PHE A 183 -11.28 -10.52 11.85
C PHE A 183 -12.49 -9.67 12.17
N PRO A 184 -12.39 -8.33 12.06
CA PRO A 184 -13.50 -7.44 12.30
C PRO A 184 -14.50 -7.36 11.13
N TYR A 185 -14.35 -8.20 10.10
CA TYR A 185 -15.14 -8.23 8.87
C TYR A 185 -15.09 -9.61 8.20
N GLU A 186 -15.95 -9.84 7.21
CA GLU A 186 -15.91 -11.04 6.36
C GLU A 186 -14.74 -10.93 5.38
N ILE A 187 -13.80 -11.88 5.42
CA ILE A 187 -12.52 -11.77 4.72
C ILE A 187 -12.46 -12.55 3.40
N GLY A 188 -13.50 -13.29 3.02
CA GLY A 188 -13.48 -14.18 1.86
C GLY A 188 -13.07 -13.47 0.57
N HIS A 189 -13.62 -12.28 0.30
CA HIS A 189 -13.20 -11.47 -0.85
C HIS A 189 -11.73 -11.03 -0.75
N THR A 190 -11.31 -10.55 0.42
CA THR A 190 -9.93 -10.08 0.66
C THR A 190 -8.92 -11.22 0.49
N LEU A 191 -9.22 -12.42 1.03
CA LEU A 191 -8.40 -13.62 0.83
C LEU A 191 -8.33 -14.00 -0.64
N ASN A 192 -9.46 -14.01 -1.36
CA ASN A 192 -9.49 -14.31 -2.78
C ASN A 192 -8.64 -13.33 -3.60
N THR A 193 -8.68 -12.03 -3.28
CA THR A 193 -7.83 -11.02 -3.91
C THR A 193 -6.34 -11.32 -3.69
N ILE A 194 -5.92 -11.63 -2.46
CA ILE A 194 -4.51 -11.96 -2.16
C ILE A 194 -4.10 -13.27 -2.83
N VAL A 195 -4.95 -14.29 -2.78
CA VAL A 195 -4.69 -15.59 -3.40
C VAL A 195 -4.58 -15.43 -4.92
N ALA A 196 -5.45 -14.66 -5.57
CA ALA A 196 -5.44 -14.48 -7.02
C ALA A 196 -4.24 -13.66 -7.48
N THR A 197 -3.96 -12.53 -6.82
CA THR A 197 -2.91 -11.59 -7.23
C THR A 197 -1.53 -11.98 -6.74
N GLY A 198 -1.45 -12.65 -5.58
CA GLY A 198 -0.20 -12.89 -4.87
C GLY A 198 0.44 -11.61 -4.32
N LEU A 199 -0.34 -10.55 -4.09
CA LEU A 199 0.18 -9.23 -3.73
C LEU A 199 -0.53 -8.65 -2.50
N ILE A 200 0.23 -7.97 -1.67
CA ILE A 200 -0.28 -7.04 -0.65
C ILE A 200 0.41 -5.66 -0.80
N PRO A 201 -0.24 -4.56 -0.41
CA PRO A 201 0.39 -3.24 -0.36
C PRO A 201 1.72 -3.24 0.43
N ASP A 202 2.79 -2.67 -0.13
CA ASP A 202 4.02 -2.42 0.64
C ASP A 202 3.83 -1.24 1.58
N THR A 203 4.17 -1.43 2.87
CA THR A 203 4.06 -0.44 3.94
C THR A 203 4.67 0.90 3.56
N LYS A 204 5.91 0.90 3.04
CA LYS A 204 6.63 2.14 2.75
C LYS A 204 6.07 2.84 1.52
N SER A 205 5.82 2.11 0.43
CA SER A 205 5.31 2.71 -0.80
C SER A 205 3.89 3.23 -0.64
N HIS A 206 3.03 2.50 0.08
CA HIS A 206 1.65 2.93 0.33
C HIS A 206 1.53 3.89 1.52
N GLN A 207 2.61 4.08 2.30
CA GLN A 207 2.60 4.89 3.53
C GLN A 207 1.52 4.42 4.51
N PHE A 208 1.28 3.12 4.56
CA PHE A 208 0.24 2.54 5.40
C PHE A 208 0.81 2.16 6.76
N TYR A 209 0.47 2.94 7.78
CA TYR A 209 0.80 2.69 9.18
C TYR A 209 -0.51 2.63 9.96
N PRO A 210 -0.98 1.42 10.36
CA PRO A 210 -2.24 1.26 11.08
C PRO A 210 -2.33 2.23 12.26
N THR A 211 -3.39 3.02 12.33
CA THR A 211 -3.52 3.99 13.41
C THR A 211 -3.75 3.25 14.73
N PRO A 212 -2.89 3.43 15.76
CA PRO A 212 -3.07 2.77 17.04
C PRO A 212 -4.43 3.11 17.66
N ARG A 213 -5.05 2.11 18.29
CA ARG A 213 -6.41 2.25 18.87
C ARG A 213 -6.53 3.45 19.82
N LEU A 214 -5.50 3.70 20.64
CA LEU A 214 -5.46 4.85 21.56
C LEU A 214 -5.62 6.20 20.81
N ILE A 215 -4.99 6.34 19.65
CA ILE A 215 -5.06 7.53 18.80
C ILE A 215 -6.44 7.59 18.12
N ALA A 216 -6.92 6.47 17.57
CA ALA A 216 -8.25 6.40 16.95
C ALA A 216 -9.37 6.78 17.93
N GLU A 217 -9.31 6.31 19.18
CA GLU A 217 -10.26 6.69 20.24
C GLU A 217 -10.17 8.18 20.61
N TYR A 218 -8.97 8.77 20.57
CA TYR A 218 -8.81 10.22 20.77
C TYR A 218 -9.44 11.01 19.61
N VAL A 219 -9.21 10.58 18.37
CA VAL A 219 -9.81 11.19 17.17
C VAL A 219 -11.34 11.10 17.21
N ALA A 220 -11.88 9.93 17.58
CA ALA A 220 -13.32 9.72 17.71
C ALA A 220 -13.98 10.64 18.75
N ARG A 221 -13.30 10.93 19.87
CA ARG A 221 -13.79 11.93 20.84
C ARG A 221 -13.68 13.35 20.30
N ALA A 222 -12.63 13.66 19.54
CA ALA A 222 -12.37 15.00 19.03
C ALA A 222 -13.26 15.40 17.85
N ILE A 223 -13.75 14.45 17.05
CA ILE A 223 -14.51 14.76 15.83
C ILE A 223 -15.94 15.29 16.13
N GLU A 224 -16.51 14.93 17.28
CA GLU A 224 -17.88 15.32 17.68
C GLU A 224 -18.90 15.09 16.53
N LEU A 225 -18.88 13.90 15.93
CA LEU A 225 -19.80 13.51 14.87
C LEU A 225 -21.22 13.38 15.45
N LYS A 226 -22.21 13.94 14.76
CA LYS A 226 -23.62 13.84 15.11
C LYS A 226 -24.35 12.89 14.14
N PRO A 227 -25.46 12.27 14.57
CA PRO A 227 -26.29 11.46 13.66
C PRO A 227 -26.69 12.24 12.40
N GLY A 228 -26.50 11.63 11.23
CA GLY A 228 -26.85 12.19 9.92
C GLY A 228 -25.81 13.13 9.30
N GLU A 229 -24.72 13.46 10.01
CA GLU A 229 -23.58 14.18 9.43
C GLU A 229 -22.76 13.26 8.50
N LYS A 230 -22.28 13.80 7.38
CA LYS A 230 -21.45 13.06 6.43
C LYS A 230 -19.97 13.15 6.82
N LEU A 231 -19.29 12.00 6.79
CA LEU A 231 -17.89 11.85 7.18
C LEU A 231 -17.03 11.46 5.96
N LEU A 232 -15.86 12.08 5.81
CA LEU A 232 -14.81 11.67 4.86
C LEU A 232 -13.59 11.12 5.61
N GLU A 233 -13.06 10.00 5.12
CA GLU A 233 -11.70 9.52 5.41
C GLU A 233 -10.91 9.43 4.09
N PRO A 234 -10.03 10.39 3.77
CA PRO A 234 -9.41 10.52 2.45
C PRO A 234 -8.24 9.57 2.19
N GLU A 235 -7.63 9.00 3.23
CA GLU A 235 -6.59 7.97 3.13
C GLU A 235 -6.92 6.83 4.09
N ALA A 236 -8.04 6.16 3.80
CA ALA A 236 -8.71 5.33 4.79
C ALA A 236 -7.90 4.11 5.24
N GLY A 237 -6.99 3.60 4.41
CA GLY A 237 -6.33 2.33 4.65
C GLY A 237 -7.39 1.27 4.92
N ARG A 238 -7.30 0.58 6.06
CA ARG A 238 -8.32 -0.41 6.46
C ARG A 238 -9.51 0.20 7.21
N GLY A 239 -9.58 1.51 7.39
CA GLY A 239 -10.59 2.20 8.22
C GLY A 239 -10.29 2.10 9.71
N ASP A 240 -9.02 2.19 10.10
CA ASP A 240 -8.59 2.03 11.50
C ASP A 240 -9.00 3.25 12.37
N LEU A 241 -9.12 4.45 11.80
CA LEU A 241 -9.70 5.61 12.52
C LEU A 241 -11.21 5.44 12.72
N LEU A 242 -11.91 4.93 11.70
CA LEU A 242 -13.36 4.74 11.74
C LEU A 242 -13.79 3.68 12.74
N ALA A 243 -12.92 2.71 13.06
CA ALA A 243 -13.20 1.61 13.98
C ALA A 243 -13.60 2.06 15.40
N CYS A 244 -13.34 3.30 15.78
CA CYS A 244 -13.72 3.87 17.08
C CYS A 244 -14.79 4.97 16.98
N ILE A 245 -15.30 5.27 15.78
CA ILE A 245 -16.31 6.30 15.55
C ILE A 245 -17.67 5.60 15.43
N ASP A 246 -18.63 6.01 16.25
CA ASP A 246 -20.02 5.57 16.12
C ASP A 246 -20.66 6.27 14.92
N VAL A 247 -20.69 5.58 13.78
CA VAL A 247 -21.16 6.12 12.50
C VAL A 247 -21.87 5.05 11.70
N ASN A 248 -22.91 5.44 10.96
CA ASN A 248 -23.51 4.59 9.95
C ASN A 248 -22.54 4.47 8.75
N PRO A 249 -22.14 3.27 8.33
CA PRO A 249 -21.20 3.12 7.21
C PRO A 249 -21.63 3.80 5.90
N GLU A 250 -22.94 3.97 5.66
CA GLU A 250 -23.51 4.67 4.50
C GLU A 250 -23.31 6.20 4.54
N ASP A 251 -23.01 6.77 5.70
CA ASP A 251 -22.71 8.20 5.88
C ASP A 251 -21.21 8.51 5.74
N VAL A 252 -20.37 7.48 5.60
CA VAL A 252 -18.92 7.59 5.46
C VAL A 252 -18.53 7.44 4.00
N THR A 253 -17.69 8.35 3.49
CA THR A 253 -16.97 8.18 2.23
C THR A 253 -15.51 7.88 2.54
N CYS A 254 -15.01 6.77 2.00
CA CYS A 254 -13.62 6.36 2.15
C CYS A 254 -12.91 6.48 0.81
N ILE A 255 -11.78 7.17 0.77
CA ILE A 255 -10.91 7.19 -0.40
C ILE A 255 -9.65 6.39 -0.07
N GLU A 256 -9.31 5.42 -0.92
CA GLU A 256 -8.19 4.52 -0.67
C GLU A 256 -7.50 4.11 -1.96
N VAL A 257 -6.18 4.25 -2.02
CA VAL A 257 -5.39 4.01 -3.24
C VAL A 257 -5.12 2.51 -3.47
N ALA A 258 -5.04 1.72 -2.40
CA ALA A 258 -4.78 0.29 -2.47
C ALA A 258 -6.09 -0.50 -2.67
N PRO A 259 -6.24 -1.25 -3.78
CA PRO A 259 -7.44 -2.06 -4.02
C PRO A 259 -7.76 -3.04 -2.90
N LEU A 260 -6.72 -3.68 -2.30
CA LEU A 260 -6.91 -4.60 -1.20
C LEU A 260 -7.54 -3.93 0.03
N PHE A 261 -7.15 -2.69 0.34
CA PHE A 261 -7.71 -1.96 1.47
C PHE A 261 -9.12 -1.44 1.18
N ALA A 262 -9.40 -1.06 -0.07
CA ALA A 262 -10.76 -0.77 -0.51
C ALA A 262 -11.68 -1.99 -0.36
N ASP A 263 -11.21 -3.20 -0.72
CA ASP A 263 -11.96 -4.45 -0.49
C ASP A 263 -12.28 -4.68 0.99
N ILE A 264 -11.32 -4.37 1.88
CA ILE A 264 -11.51 -4.48 3.34
C ILE A 264 -12.57 -3.49 3.83
N LEU A 265 -12.52 -2.24 3.36
CA LEU A 265 -13.50 -1.21 3.72
C LEU A 265 -14.91 -1.59 3.26
N LEU A 266 -15.05 -2.12 2.04
CA LEU A 266 -16.31 -2.66 1.53
C LEU A 266 -16.81 -3.84 2.39
N GLY A 267 -15.91 -4.76 2.77
CA GLY A 267 -16.22 -5.88 3.67
C GLY A 267 -16.65 -5.44 5.08
N LYS A 268 -16.21 -4.25 5.52
CA LYS A 268 -16.65 -3.60 6.76
C LYS A 268 -17.98 -2.84 6.61
N GLY A 269 -18.53 -2.77 5.40
CA GLY A 269 -19.81 -2.12 5.09
C GLY A 269 -19.71 -0.66 4.63
N TYR A 270 -18.51 -0.10 4.45
CA TYR A 270 -18.33 1.27 3.92
C TYR A 270 -18.60 1.29 2.40
N THR A 271 -19.87 1.31 2.02
CA THR A 271 -20.31 1.17 0.62
C THR A 271 -19.89 2.34 -0.28
N ASN A 272 -19.67 3.53 0.28
CA ASN A 272 -19.14 4.69 -0.45
C ASN A 272 -17.60 4.71 -0.42
N THR A 273 -16.97 3.57 -0.70
CA THR A 273 -15.50 3.48 -0.84
C THR A 273 -15.11 3.70 -2.31
N VAL A 274 -14.20 4.62 -2.56
CA VAL A 274 -13.67 4.92 -3.90
C VAL A 274 -12.20 4.54 -3.96
N CYS A 275 -11.86 3.54 -4.78
CA CYS A 275 -10.49 3.09 -4.95
C CYS A 275 -9.72 4.00 -5.92
N CYS A 276 -9.05 5.04 -5.40
CA CYS A 276 -8.26 5.98 -6.20
C CYS A 276 -7.27 6.80 -5.34
N ASP A 277 -6.40 7.57 -6.00
CA ASP A 277 -5.54 8.55 -5.32
C ASP A 277 -6.38 9.75 -4.85
N PHE A 278 -6.32 10.08 -3.56
CA PHE A 278 -7.12 11.16 -2.97
C PHE A 278 -6.87 12.54 -3.59
N MET A 279 -5.64 12.88 -3.95
CA MET A 279 -5.37 14.19 -4.56
C MET A 279 -6.07 14.28 -5.91
N LYS A 280 -6.05 13.20 -6.69
CA LYS A 280 -6.80 13.13 -7.94
C LYS A 280 -8.31 13.17 -7.70
N TRP A 281 -8.81 12.44 -6.71
CA TRP A 281 -10.22 12.47 -6.33
C TRP A 281 -10.66 13.89 -5.93
N SER A 282 -9.85 14.59 -5.15
CA SER A 282 -10.11 15.95 -4.70
C SER A 282 -10.23 16.93 -5.88
N GLU A 283 -9.28 16.87 -6.82
CA GLU A 283 -9.30 17.66 -8.06
C GLU A 283 -10.55 17.39 -8.92
N ASP A 284 -11.02 16.14 -8.97
CA ASP A 284 -12.17 15.74 -9.77
C ASP A 284 -13.52 16.03 -9.06
N ASN A 285 -13.51 16.31 -7.76
CA ASN A 285 -14.71 16.48 -6.92
C ASN A 285 -14.77 17.86 -6.23
N VAL A 286 -14.27 18.90 -6.88
CA VAL A 286 -14.33 20.28 -6.38
C VAL A 286 -15.78 20.67 -6.04
N GLY A 287 -15.97 21.22 -4.84
CA GLY A 287 -17.28 21.63 -4.35
C GLY A 287 -18.08 20.53 -3.65
N TYR A 288 -17.63 19.27 -3.68
CA TYR A 288 -18.20 18.23 -2.85
C TYR A 288 -17.73 18.39 -1.40
N GLN A 289 -18.65 18.52 -0.45
CA GLN A 289 -18.32 18.89 0.93
C GLN A 289 -18.95 17.97 1.99
N PHE A 290 -18.22 17.80 3.09
CA PHE A 290 -18.56 16.97 4.25
C PHE A 290 -18.68 17.79 5.52
N ASP A 291 -19.50 17.30 6.45
CA ASP A 291 -19.66 17.90 7.77
C ASP A 291 -18.42 17.60 8.64
N LYS A 292 -17.87 16.39 8.50
CA LYS A 292 -16.74 15.89 9.26
C LYS A 292 -15.69 15.26 8.37
N ILE A 293 -14.43 15.39 8.76
CA ILE A 293 -13.30 14.73 8.11
C ILE A 293 -12.38 14.18 9.19
N VAL A 294 -11.98 12.91 9.10
CA VAL A 294 -10.90 12.34 9.90
C VAL A 294 -9.80 11.87 8.97
N MET A 295 -8.54 12.07 9.36
CA MET A 295 -7.43 11.65 8.50
C MET A 295 -6.17 11.34 9.28
N ASN A 296 -5.42 10.36 8.76
CA ASN A 296 -4.01 10.14 9.07
C ASN A 296 -3.25 10.10 7.73
N PRO A 297 -2.92 11.27 7.16
CA PRO A 297 -2.41 11.33 5.80
C PRO A 297 -1.00 10.74 5.69
N PRO A 298 -0.52 10.44 4.47
CA PRO A 298 0.86 10.01 4.24
C PRO A 298 1.87 11.10 4.60
N TYR A 299 2.95 10.75 5.29
CA TYR A 299 3.92 11.75 5.79
C TYR A 299 5.09 12.00 4.84
N SER A 300 5.49 10.98 4.06
CA SER A 300 6.65 11.06 3.17
C SER A 300 6.60 12.26 2.23
N LEU A 301 7.77 12.87 1.98
CA LEU A 301 7.92 14.02 1.09
C LEU A 301 7.00 15.22 1.44
N GLY A 302 6.57 15.35 2.70
CA GLY A 302 5.72 16.46 3.14
C GLY A 302 4.24 16.35 2.73
N ARG A 303 3.80 15.19 2.23
CA ARG A 303 2.45 14.96 1.69
C ARG A 303 1.32 15.27 2.66
N HIS A 304 1.54 15.09 3.96
CA HIS A 304 0.56 15.40 4.99
C HIS A 304 0.04 16.83 4.88
N ARG A 305 0.90 17.79 4.49
CA ARG A 305 0.50 19.17 4.23
C ARG A 305 -0.50 19.27 3.08
N ASP A 306 -0.12 18.73 1.92
CA ASP A 306 -0.92 18.86 0.69
C ASP A 306 -2.26 18.13 0.81
N HIS A 307 -2.24 16.95 1.43
CA HIS A 307 -3.44 16.16 1.70
C HIS A 307 -4.36 16.87 2.72
N THR A 308 -3.83 17.44 3.80
CA THR A 308 -4.65 18.22 4.75
C THR A 308 -5.24 19.46 4.11
N LEU A 309 -4.50 20.19 3.26
CA LEU A 309 -5.03 21.33 2.52
C LEU A 309 -6.17 20.92 1.59
N ALA A 310 -5.99 19.86 0.80
CA ALA A 310 -7.04 19.34 -0.08
C ALA A 310 -8.29 18.91 0.71
N ALA A 311 -8.10 18.20 1.83
CA ALA A 311 -9.21 17.80 2.70
C ALA A 311 -9.97 19.00 3.29
N LEU A 312 -9.28 20.09 3.67
CA LEU A 312 -9.92 21.30 4.20
C LEU A 312 -10.86 21.96 3.18
N GLU A 313 -10.56 21.90 1.87
CA GLU A 313 -11.44 22.43 0.82
C GLU A 313 -12.77 21.68 0.71
N HIS A 314 -12.77 20.39 1.09
CA HIS A 314 -13.96 19.54 1.19
C HIS A 314 -14.70 19.67 2.53
N LEU A 315 -14.23 20.53 3.45
CA LEU A 315 -14.93 20.75 4.72
C LEU A 315 -16.03 21.81 4.56
N ARG A 316 -17.26 21.52 4.97
CA ARG A 316 -18.36 22.50 5.02
C ARG A 316 -18.06 23.61 6.02
N VAL A 317 -18.66 24.78 5.81
CA VAL A 317 -18.66 25.86 6.81
C VAL A 317 -19.30 25.36 8.10
N GLY A 318 -18.63 25.58 9.24
CA GLY A 318 -19.03 25.02 10.54
C GLY A 318 -18.62 23.56 10.76
N GLY A 319 -18.09 22.89 9.74
CA GLY A 319 -17.59 21.52 9.81
C GLY A 319 -16.33 21.39 10.66
N ARG A 320 -15.98 20.13 10.99
CA ARG A 320 -14.78 19.81 11.77
C ARG A 320 -13.91 18.76 11.08
N LEU A 321 -12.61 19.06 10.94
CA LEU A 321 -11.61 18.10 10.50
C LEU A 321 -10.70 17.73 11.67
N VAL A 322 -10.41 16.45 11.86
CA VAL A 322 -9.44 15.96 12.85
C VAL A 322 -8.33 15.18 12.13
N ALA A 323 -7.10 15.67 12.21
CA ALA A 323 -5.94 15.08 11.54
C ALA A 323 -4.87 14.60 12.52
N VAL A 324 -4.30 13.43 12.26
CA VAL A 324 -3.08 12.93 12.91
C VAL A 324 -1.88 13.38 12.07
N LEU A 325 -1.07 14.30 12.59
CA LEU A 325 0.04 14.92 11.85
C LEU A 325 1.39 14.70 12.54
N PRO A 326 2.52 14.67 11.80
CA PRO A 326 3.84 14.42 12.38
C PRO A 326 4.31 15.54 13.32
N GLY A 327 4.87 15.13 14.46
CA GLY A 327 5.56 15.94 15.45
C GLY A 327 4.73 17.05 16.09
N ASP A 328 5.44 18.06 16.59
CA ASP A 328 4.91 19.42 16.77
C ASP A 328 4.89 20.09 15.40
N ALA A 329 4.07 19.57 14.45
CA ALA A 329 3.98 20.11 13.09
C ALA A 329 4.12 21.63 13.18
N PRO A 330 5.21 22.21 12.60
CA PRO A 330 5.60 23.58 12.88
C PRO A 330 4.35 24.41 12.67
N VAL A 331 4.03 25.27 13.66
CA VAL A 331 2.93 26.27 13.63
C VAL A 331 2.49 26.41 12.19
N LEU A 332 1.27 25.96 11.84
CA LEU A 332 0.76 25.75 10.47
C LEU A 332 0.89 27.02 9.60
N ASN A 333 2.13 27.42 9.32
CA ASN A 333 2.54 28.68 8.74
C ASN A 333 2.28 28.69 7.23
N TRP A 334 1.99 27.50 6.71
CA TRP A 334 1.45 27.26 5.39
C TRP A 334 -0.06 27.46 5.31
N MET A 335 -0.78 27.63 6.42
CA MET A 335 -2.20 27.98 6.40
C MET A 335 -2.40 29.48 6.48
N THR A 336 -3.02 30.03 5.45
CA THR A 336 -3.74 31.30 5.55
C THR A 336 -5.08 31.02 6.23
N LEU A 337 -5.22 31.48 7.49
CA LEU A 337 -6.34 31.15 8.38
C LEU A 337 -7.62 31.98 8.15
N ASP A 338 -7.74 32.69 7.03
CA ASP A 338 -8.89 33.60 6.83
C ASP A 338 -10.25 32.87 6.87
N ASN A 339 -10.26 31.57 6.52
CA ASN A 339 -11.44 30.71 6.49
C ASN A 339 -11.41 29.56 7.52
N TYR A 340 -10.30 29.35 8.23
CA TYR A 340 -10.13 28.20 9.13
C TYR A 340 -9.50 28.60 10.45
N VAL A 341 -9.96 27.98 11.53
CA VAL A 341 -9.29 28.01 12.84
C VAL A 341 -8.84 26.60 13.19
N TYR A 342 -7.74 26.47 13.92
CA TYR A 342 -7.27 25.17 14.39
C TYR A 342 -6.83 25.21 15.84
N ALA A 343 -6.82 24.04 16.46
CA ALA A 343 -6.24 23.79 17.76
C ALA A 343 -5.40 22.52 17.71
N LYS A 344 -4.24 22.55 18.39
CA LYS A 344 -3.44 21.35 18.63
C LYS A 344 -3.99 20.63 19.86
N GLY A 345 -4.30 19.36 19.71
CA GLY A 345 -4.71 18.45 20.77
C GLY A 345 -3.51 17.72 21.38
N LYS A 346 -3.71 16.46 21.76
CA LYS A 346 -2.70 15.61 22.40
C LYS A 346 -1.62 15.17 21.40
N SER A 347 -0.38 15.08 21.89
CA SER A 347 0.74 14.44 21.19
C SER A 347 0.99 13.02 21.72
N PHE A 348 1.47 12.16 20.84
CA PHE A 348 1.76 10.76 21.08
C PHE A 348 3.14 10.46 20.51
N THR A 349 3.98 9.75 21.25
CA THR A 349 5.36 9.46 20.85
C THR A 349 5.56 7.96 20.83
N ASP A 350 6.13 7.45 19.74
CA ASP A 350 6.51 6.04 19.60
C ASP A 350 5.32 5.05 19.69
N GLU A 351 4.13 5.51 19.29
CA GLU A 351 2.92 4.67 19.25
C GLU A 351 2.80 3.91 17.91
N PHE A 352 3.43 4.39 16.85
CA PHE A 352 3.48 3.70 15.55
C PHE A 352 4.70 2.80 15.51
N GLU A 353 4.47 1.49 15.50
CA GLU A 353 5.49 0.44 15.49
C GLU A 353 6.57 0.69 14.43
N ASP A 354 7.84 0.52 14.82
CA ASP A 354 9.04 0.65 13.96
C ASP A 354 9.24 2.01 13.27
N THR A 355 8.58 3.08 13.73
CA THR A 355 8.74 4.42 13.14
C THR A 355 9.53 5.39 14.02
N GLY A 356 9.45 5.27 15.36
CA GLY A 356 10.05 6.22 16.30
C GLY A 356 9.49 7.65 16.20
N ILE A 357 8.35 7.85 15.53
CA ILE A 357 7.81 9.19 15.28
C ILE A 357 6.96 9.67 16.46
N THR A 358 7.01 10.97 16.69
CA THR A 358 5.95 11.68 17.44
C THR A 358 4.89 12.14 16.46
N VAL A 359 3.61 12.08 16.86
CA VAL A 359 2.48 12.68 16.16
C VAL A 359 1.69 13.57 17.10
N SER A 360 0.92 14.50 16.54
CA SER A 360 -0.06 15.29 17.28
C SER A 360 -1.41 15.27 16.55
N VAL A 361 -2.49 15.25 17.33
CA VAL A 361 -3.85 15.37 16.77
C VAL A 361 -4.21 16.84 16.66
N TYR A 362 -4.58 17.30 15.47
CA TYR A 362 -5.03 18.66 15.21
C TYR A 362 -6.51 18.67 14.89
N VAL A 363 -7.22 19.67 15.40
CA VAL A 363 -8.64 19.91 15.13
C VAL A 363 -8.77 21.21 14.37
N PHE A 364 -9.40 21.16 13.20
CA PHE A 364 -9.67 22.31 12.35
C PHE A 364 -11.18 22.55 12.27
N LYS A 365 -11.57 23.81 12.18
CA LYS A 365 -12.95 24.23 11.90
C LYS A 365 -12.94 25.26 10.79
N ARG A 366 -13.83 25.09 9.82
CA ARG A 366 -14.07 26.10 8.79
C ARG A 366 -15.03 27.15 9.34
N VAL A 367 -14.62 28.41 9.33
CA VAL A 367 -15.38 29.54 9.89
C VAL A 367 -16.08 30.39 8.83
N LYS A 368 -15.66 30.31 7.57
CA LYS A 368 -16.24 31.05 6.45
C LYS A 368 -16.45 30.19 5.23
#